data_AF-A0A373C4J5-F1
#
_entry.id   AF-A0A373C4J5-F1
#
_cell.length_a   1.000
_cell.length_b   1.000
_cell.length_c   1.000
_cell.angle_alpha   90.00
_cell.angle_beta   90.00
_cell.angle_gamma   90.00
#
_symmetry.space_group_name_H-M   'P 1'
#
loop_
_entity.id
_entity.type
_entity.pdbx_description
1 polymer ?
#
loop_
_entity_poly.entity_id
_entity_poly.type
_entity_poly.pdbx_seq_one_letter_code
_entity_poly.pdbx_strand_id
1 'polypeptide(L)'
;MVRVGRSSGNTQFYFFDKEWRLLRLNIKGRDAPENFTLPKPKCIDEMFSLAEKLSKGYPFVRVDLYESCGRVYFGEMTFYPQSGFDANLLPETDIRFGKLIQLPGLEGM
;
A
#
# COMPACT_ATOMS: atom_id res chain seq x y z
N MET A 1 -1.18 -0.74 -2.30
CA MET A 1 -0.51 0.34 -3.06
C MET A 1 0.19 -0.29 -4.26
N VAL A 2 0.10 0.32 -5.44
CA VAL A 2 0.74 -0.14 -6.68
C VAL A 2 1.79 0.90 -7.08
N ARG A 3 3.01 0.43 -7.36
CA ARG A 3 4.14 1.27 -7.81
C ARG A 3 4.35 1.10 -9.32
N VAL A 4 4.43 2.20 -10.06
CA VAL A 4 4.70 2.21 -11.52
C VAL A 4 5.79 3.21 -11.87
N GLY A 5 6.37 3.11 -13.08
CA GLY A 5 7.31 4.10 -13.61
C GLY A 5 8.71 4.07 -12.98
N ARG A 6 9.10 2.99 -12.30
CA ARG A 6 10.42 2.88 -11.67
C ARG A 6 11.56 2.93 -12.69
N SER A 7 11.41 2.26 -13.83
CA SER A 7 12.44 2.21 -14.88
C SER A 7 12.62 3.54 -15.62
N SER A 8 11.59 4.39 -15.65
CA SER A 8 11.63 5.70 -16.31
C SER A 8 12.06 6.84 -15.38
N GLY A 9 12.41 6.55 -14.12
CA GLY A 9 12.74 7.55 -13.10
C GLY A 9 11.53 8.33 -12.55
N ASN A 10 10.36 8.22 -13.18
CA ASN A 10 9.11 8.84 -12.72
C ASN A 10 8.28 7.85 -11.90
N THR A 11 8.78 7.51 -10.71
CA THR A 11 8.11 6.54 -9.82
C THR A 11 6.84 7.15 -9.26
N GLN A 12 5.71 6.46 -9.48
CA GLN A 12 4.40 6.88 -8.98
C GLN A 12 3.73 5.77 -8.17
N PHE A 13 2.90 6.18 -7.22
CA PHE A 13 2.21 5.30 -6.29
C PHE A 13 0.71 5.56 -6.34
N TYR A 14 -0.08 4.50 -6.41
CA TYR A 14 -1.53 4.56 -6.41
C TYR A 14 -2.11 3.58 -5.39
N PHE A 15 -3.24 3.92 -4.78
CA PHE A 15 -3.94 3.05 -3.83
C PHE A 15 -5.19 2.47 -4.48
N PHE A 16 -5.44 1.20 -4.24
CA PHE A 16 -6.62 0.48 -4.71
C PHE A 16 -7.19 -0.36 -3.56
N ASP A 17 -8.50 -0.57 -3.56
CA ASP A 17 -9.15 -1.54 -2.67
C ASP A 17 -9.09 -2.97 -3.24
N LYS A 18 -9.69 -3.94 -2.53
CA LYS A 18 -9.72 -5.35 -2.94
C LYS A 18 -10.54 -5.56 -4.23
N GLU A 19 -11.53 -4.69 -4.48
CA GLU A 19 -12.35 -4.68 -5.69
C GLU A 19 -11.66 -3.99 -6.88
N TRP A 20 -10.43 -3.52 -6.70
CA TRP A 20 -9.63 -2.83 -7.72
C TRP A 20 -10.15 -1.45 -8.14
N ARG A 21 -10.86 -0.77 -7.22
CA ARG A 21 -11.26 0.63 -7.39
C ARG A 21 -10.16 1.54 -6.87
N LEU A 22 -9.86 2.61 -7.61
CA LEU A 22 -8.85 3.59 -7.21
C LEU A 22 -9.30 4.31 -5.93
N LEU A 23 -8.45 4.27 -4.90
CA LEU A 23 -8.59 5.05 -3.69
C LEU A 23 -7.74 6.32 -3.80
N ARG A 24 -8.39 7.49 -3.73
CA ARG A 24 -7.75 8.81 -3.86
C ARG A 24 -7.11 9.26 -2.56
N LEU A 25 -6.15 8.48 -2.06
CA LEU A 25 -5.56 8.63 -0.73
C LEU A 25 -4.25 9.44 -0.69
N ASN A 26 -3.64 9.67 -1.84
CA ASN A 26 -2.38 10.41 -1.98
C ASN A 26 -2.51 11.46 -3.08
N ILE A 27 -1.53 12.37 -3.19
CA ILE A 27 -1.54 13.47 -4.17
C ILE A 27 -1.78 12.95 -5.59
N LYS A 28 -1.05 11.90 -6.00
CA LYS A 28 -1.20 11.30 -7.33
C LYS A 28 -2.55 10.62 -7.57
N GLY A 29 -3.10 9.94 -6.57
CA GLY A 29 -4.43 9.36 -6.66
C GLY A 29 -5.53 10.41 -6.73
N ARG A 30 -5.40 11.50 -5.96
CA ARG A 30 -6.33 12.64 -5.99
C ARG A 30 -6.36 13.30 -7.37
N ASP A 31 -5.18 13.54 -7.95
CA ASP A 31 -5.05 14.27 -9.21
C ASP A 31 -5.25 13.37 -10.46
N ALA A 32 -5.45 12.06 -10.27
CA ALA A 32 -5.70 11.15 -11.38
C ALA A 32 -7.05 11.44 -12.06
N PRO A 33 -7.19 11.25 -13.39
CA PRO A 33 -8.48 11.36 -14.08
C PRO A 33 -9.58 10.49 -13.43
N GLU A 34 -10.85 10.85 -13.63
CA GLU A 34 -12.00 10.14 -13.02
C GLU A 34 -12.00 8.64 -13.38
N ASN A 35 -11.73 8.32 -14.65
CA ASN A 35 -11.70 6.95 -15.17
C ASN A 35 -10.30 6.31 -15.14
N PHE A 36 -9.37 6.86 -14.34
CA PHE A 36 -8.02 6.30 -14.24
C PHE A 36 -8.03 4.95 -13.54
N THR A 37 -7.32 3.98 -14.13
CA THR A 37 -7.07 2.67 -13.52
C THR A 37 -5.73 2.10 -13.98
N LEU A 38 -5.27 1.06 -13.30
CA LEU A 38 -4.09 0.28 -13.67
C LEU A 38 -4.47 -1.18 -13.90
N PRO A 39 -3.68 -1.96 -14.67
CA PRO A 39 -3.93 -3.38 -14.82
C PRO A 39 -3.93 -4.11 -13.47
N LYS A 40 -4.99 -4.89 -13.21
CA LYS A 40 -5.07 -5.77 -12.03
C LYS A 40 -4.05 -6.91 -12.16
N PRO A 41 -3.14 -7.11 -11.18
CA PRO A 41 -2.22 -8.23 -11.20
C PRO A 41 -2.99 -9.54 -11.25
N LYS A 42 -2.51 -10.48 -12.06
CA LYS A 42 -3.16 -11.79 -12.24
C LYS A 42 -3.20 -12.59 -10.93
N CYS A 43 -2.16 -12.44 -10.10
CA CYS A 43 -1.98 -13.19 -8.86
C CYS A 43 -2.40 -12.38 -7.61
N ILE A 44 -3.26 -11.38 -7.74
CA ILE A 44 -3.57 -10.45 -6.66
C ILE A 44 -4.15 -11.11 -5.40
N ASP A 45 -4.97 -12.16 -5.56
CA ASP A 45 -5.55 -12.88 -4.42
C ASP A 45 -4.47 -13.63 -3.62
N GLU A 46 -3.49 -14.22 -4.33
CA GLU A 46 -2.31 -14.81 -3.71
C GLU A 46 -1.46 -13.75 -3.00
N MET A 47 -1.27 -12.58 -3.63
CA MET A 47 -0.54 -11.46 -3.02
C MET A 47 -1.22 -10.97 -1.73
N PHE A 48 -2.55 -10.87 -1.69
CA PHE A 48 -3.28 -10.54 -0.47
C PHE A 48 -3.11 -11.62 0.60
N SER A 49 -3.24 -12.90 0.25
CA SER A 49 -3.03 -14.00 1.19
C SER A 49 -1.61 -14.00 1.79
N LEU A 50 -0.58 -13.75 0.97
CA LEU A 50 0.80 -13.65 1.42
C LEU A 50 1.01 -12.45 2.34
N ALA A 51 0.48 -11.28 1.97
CA ALA A 51 0.57 -10.07 2.79
C ALA A 51 -0.12 -10.25 4.16
N GLU A 52 -1.29 -10.89 4.20
CA GLU A 52 -2.02 -11.22 5.44
C GLU A 52 -1.23 -12.18 6.34
N LYS A 53 -0.56 -13.19 5.75
CA LYS A 53 0.29 -14.12 6.50
C LYS A 53 1.54 -13.45 7.06
N LEU A 54 2.22 -12.65 6.23
CA LEU A 54 3.48 -12.00 6.60
C LEU A 54 3.29 -10.86 7.62
N SER A 55 2.14 -10.18 7.60
CA SER A 55 1.85 -9.09 8.55
C SER A 55 1.40 -9.56 9.93
N LYS A 56 1.12 -10.86 10.10
CA LYS A 56 0.58 -11.42 11.35
C LYS A 56 1.48 -11.09 12.54
N GLY A 57 0.87 -10.52 13.58
CA GLY A 57 1.56 -10.17 14.83
C GLY A 57 2.16 -8.77 14.85
N TYR A 58 2.15 -8.04 13.74
CA TYR A 58 2.58 -6.64 13.69
C TYR A 58 1.37 -5.70 13.64
N PRO A 59 1.35 -4.63 14.45
CA PRO A 59 0.25 -3.65 14.41
C PRO A 59 0.22 -2.91 13.06
N PHE A 60 1.37 -2.78 12.42
CA PHE A 60 1.52 -2.22 11.09
C PHE A 60 2.82 -2.73 10.45
N VAL A 61 2.74 -3.15 9.18
CA VAL A 61 3.90 -3.41 8.33
C VAL A 61 3.49 -3.30 6.86
N ARG A 62 4.32 -2.68 6.03
CA ARG A 62 4.15 -2.71 4.58
C ARG A 62 4.87 -3.94 4.03
N VAL A 63 4.15 -4.76 3.26
CA VAL A 63 4.71 -5.92 2.56
C VAL A 63 4.77 -5.60 1.07
N ASP A 64 5.98 -5.55 0.53
CA ASP A 64 6.21 -5.30 -0.88
C ASP A 64 6.27 -6.64 -1.64
N LEU A 65 5.37 -6.82 -2.60
CA LEU A 65 5.27 -8.01 -3.44
C LEU A 65 5.33 -7.60 -4.92
N TYR A 66 5.94 -8.45 -5.74
CA TYR A 66 6.00 -8.31 -7.19
C TYR A 66 5.26 -9.45 -7.87
N GLU A 67 4.55 -9.17 -8.96
CA GLU A 67 4.04 -10.20 -9.87
C GLU A 67 4.87 -10.16 -11.16
N SER A 68 5.37 -11.31 -11.58
CA SER A 68 6.07 -11.46 -12.85
C SER A 68 5.86 -12.85 -13.42
N CYS A 69 5.46 -12.92 -14.69
CA CYS A 69 5.19 -14.17 -15.39
C CYS A 69 4.23 -15.11 -14.64
N GLY A 70 3.20 -14.56 -13.99
CA GLY A 70 2.21 -15.36 -13.25
C GLY A 70 2.74 -15.94 -11.95
N ARG A 71 3.78 -15.35 -11.37
CA ARG A 71 4.36 -15.75 -10.08
C ARG A 71 4.51 -14.55 -9.18
N VAL A 72 4.28 -14.77 -7.88
CA VAL A 72 4.49 -13.75 -6.84
C VAL A 72 5.91 -13.88 -6.27
N TYR A 73 6.59 -12.75 -6.14
CA TYR A 73 7.91 -12.65 -5.54
C TYR A 73 7.86 -11.70 -4.35
N PHE A 74 8.48 -12.13 -3.25
CA PHE A 74 8.69 -11.29 -2.09
C PHE A 74 9.77 -10.23 -2.38
N GLY A 75 9.49 -8.98 -2.01
CA GLY A 75 10.45 -7.88 -2.07
C GLY A 75 11.04 -7.58 -0.70
N GLU A 76 10.25 -6.94 0.15
CA GLU A 76 10.67 -6.51 1.48
C GLU A 76 9.49 -6.40 2.45
N MET A 77 9.82 -6.31 3.74
CA MET A 77 8.91 -5.85 4.79
C MET A 77 9.45 -4.55 5.38
N THR A 78 8.62 -3.51 5.41
CA THR A 78 8.98 -2.21 5.94
C THR A 78 8.06 -1.85 7.10
N PHE A 79 8.63 -1.78 8.30
CA PHE A 79 7.89 -1.46 9.53
C PHE A 79 7.63 0.04 9.68
N TYR A 80 8.55 0.87 9.18
CA TYR A 80 8.49 2.33 9.28
C TYR A 80 8.72 2.97 7.90
N PRO A 81 7.74 2.88 6.98
CA PRO A 81 7.87 3.44 5.64
C PRO A 81 8.06 4.95 5.72
N GLN A 82 9.09 5.47 5.05
CA GLN A 82 9.47 6.90 5.10
C GLN A 82 9.66 7.43 6.53
N SER A 83 9.98 6.56 7.50
CA SER A 83 10.03 6.91 8.93
C SER A 83 8.75 7.54 9.48
N GLY A 84 7.59 7.31 8.84
CA GLY A 84 6.32 7.92 9.21
C GLY A 84 6.08 9.32 8.62
N PHE A 85 6.96 9.82 7.75
CA PHE A 85 6.87 11.16 7.16
C PHE A 85 6.57 11.10 5.64
N ASP A 86 5.63 10.25 5.22
CA ASP A 86 5.26 10.14 3.81
C ASP A 86 4.49 11.37 3.33
N ALA A 87 5.23 12.35 2.79
CA ALA A 87 4.68 13.59 2.26
C ALA A 87 3.78 13.42 1.02
N ASN A 88 3.66 12.20 0.48
CA ASN A 88 2.77 11.93 -0.65
C ASN A 88 1.31 11.69 -0.20
N LEU A 89 1.09 11.28 1.05
CA LEU A 89 -0.27 11.07 1.57
C LEU A 89 -1.02 12.39 1.68
N LEU A 90 -2.34 12.35 1.47
CA LEU A 90 -3.18 13.48 1.85
C LEU A 90 -3.22 13.59 3.39
N PRO A 91 -3.27 14.80 3.97
CA PRO A 91 -3.30 14.97 5.43
C PRO A 91 -4.39 14.15 6.14
N GLU A 92 -5.58 14.08 5.55
CA GLU A 92 -6.70 13.29 6.04
C GLU A 92 -6.45 11.77 5.96
N THR A 93 -5.71 11.32 4.95
CA THR A 93 -5.30 9.91 4.81
C THR A 93 -4.30 9.55 5.88
N ASP A 94 -3.31 10.39 6.11
CA ASP A 94 -2.26 10.16 7.12
C ASP A 94 -2.89 10.00 8.52
N ILE A 95 -3.76 10.94 8.90
CA ILE A 95 -4.54 10.87 10.14
C ILE A 95 -5.40 9.60 10.19
N ARG A 96 -6.09 9.26 9.10
CA ARG A 96 -6.93 8.06 9.03
C ARG A 96 -6.12 6.79 9.23
N PHE A 97 -4.98 6.65 8.56
CA PHE A 97 -4.11 5.48 8.70
C PHE A 97 -3.55 5.37 10.12
N GLY A 98 -3.10 6.48 10.71
CA GLY A 98 -2.67 6.51 12.12
C GLY A 98 -3.74 5.98 13.08
N LYS A 99 -5.01 6.38 12.89
CA LYS A 99 -6.14 5.90 13.71
C LYS A 99 -6.45 4.41 13.56
N LEU A 100 -5.98 3.75 12.49
CA LEU A 100 -6.15 2.31 12.30
C LEU A 100 -5.10 1.49 13.04
N ILE A 101 -3.98 2.10 13.44
CA ILE A 101 -2.89 1.41 14.12
C ILE A 101 -3.22 1.30 15.61
N GLN A 102 -3.38 0.06 16.08
CA GLN A 102 -3.54 -0.24 17.50
C GLN A 102 -2.20 -0.75 18.04
N LEU A 103 -1.56 0.04 18.90
CA LEU A 103 -0.28 -0.35 19.48
C LEU A 103 -0.50 -1.26 20.70
N PRO A 104 0.24 -2.37 20.83
CA PRO A 104 0.18 -3.21 22.01
C PRO A 104 0.67 -2.45 23.25
N GLY A 105 0.01 -2.64 24.39
CA GLY A 105 0.42 -2.04 25.67
C GLY A 105 -0.15 -0.64 25.97
N LEU A 106 -1.15 -0.18 25.21
CA LEU A 106 -1.93 1.04 25.52
C LEU A 106 -3.24 0.73 26.28
N GLU A 107 -3.50 -0.53 26.67
CA GLU A 107 -4.62 -0.87 27.54
C GLU A 107 -4.38 -0.29 28.95
N GLY A 108 -5.04 0.84 29.26
CA GLY A 108 -5.02 1.45 30.59
C GLY A 108 -4.42 2.86 30.69
N MET A 109 -4.17 3.55 29.58
CA MET A 109 -3.96 5.01 29.56
C MET A 109 -5.22 5.77 29.18
#